data_AF-A0A941I4T9-F1
#
_entry.id   AF-A0A941I4T9-F1
#
_cell.length_a   1.000
_cell.length_b   1.000
_cell.length_c   1.000
_cell.angle_alpha   90.00
_cell.angle_beta   90.00
_cell.angle_gamma   90.00
#
_symmetry.space_group_name_H-M   'P 1'
#
loop_
_entity.id
_entity.type
_entity.pdbx_description
1 polymer ?
#
loop_
_entity_poly.entity_id
_entity_poly.type
_entity_poly.pdbx_seq_one_letter_code
_entity_poly.pdbx_strand_id
1 'polypeptide(L)'
;MKINFNQTYQAPLTDIGSELVGMIKDCDYHSIAERFAYALAYDRPIVEAITADIDFCLVGEQRSATICQASEARILVRYFKQENSSNLFGLVECFMPLSQDTGELLATLIVTTSDQEYHVCLEDIAYIAQ
;
A
#
# COMPACT_ATOMS: atom_id res chain seq x y z
N MET A 1 -10.90 -3.70 -2.57
CA MET A 1 -11.63 -4.39 -1.48
C MET A 1 -12.80 -3.57 -0.94
N LYS A 2 -13.97 -4.16 -0.65
CA LYS A 2 -15.06 -3.50 0.11
C LYS A 2 -14.89 -3.78 1.61
N ILE A 3 -15.12 -2.77 2.46
CA ILE A 3 -15.09 -2.89 3.92
C ILE A 3 -16.35 -2.26 4.54
N ASN A 4 -16.63 -2.58 5.80
CA ASN A 4 -17.69 -1.93 6.56
C ASN A 4 -17.14 -0.79 7.44
N PHE A 5 -18.04 0.04 7.99
CA PHE A 5 -17.67 1.18 8.83
C PHE A 5 -16.80 0.80 10.04
N ASN A 6 -17.03 -0.33 10.69
CA ASN A 6 -16.21 -0.73 11.84
C ASN A 6 -14.76 -1.08 11.44
N GLN A 7 -14.55 -1.48 10.18
CA GLN A 7 -13.23 -1.75 9.62
C GLN A 7 -12.49 -0.47 9.20
N THR A 8 -13.13 0.70 9.29
CA THR A 8 -12.44 1.98 9.02
C THR A 8 -11.75 2.53 10.26
N TYR A 9 -11.80 1.83 11.40
CA TYR A 9 -11.07 2.22 12.59
C TYR A 9 -9.58 1.85 12.47
N GLN A 10 -8.77 2.49 13.33
CA GLN A 10 -7.32 2.42 13.23
C GLN A 10 -6.79 0.99 13.29
N ALA A 11 -7.19 0.19 14.28
CA ALA A 11 -6.69 -1.18 14.41
C ALA A 11 -7.04 -2.06 13.19
N PRO A 12 -8.31 -2.17 12.74
CA PRO A 12 -8.64 -2.91 11.52
C PRO A 12 -7.90 -2.42 10.27
N LEU A 13 -7.71 -1.11 10.10
CA LEU A 13 -6.94 -0.57 8.97
C LEU A 13 -5.45 -0.92 9.07
N THR A 14 -4.88 -0.92 10.28
CA THR A 14 -3.52 -1.42 10.51
C THR A 14 -3.39 -2.91 10.18
N ASP A 15 -4.40 -3.73 10.51
CA ASP A 15 -4.41 -5.16 10.19
C ASP A 15 -4.44 -5.38 8.67
N ILE A 16 -5.24 -4.59 7.95
CA ILE A 16 -5.27 -4.59 6.47
C ILE A 16 -3.92 -4.18 5.89
N GLY A 17 -3.26 -3.16 6.46
CA GLY A 17 -1.90 -2.78 6.05
C GLY A 17 -0.89 -3.91 6.29
N SER A 18 -1.03 -4.62 7.41
CA SER A 18 -0.16 -5.76 7.76
C SER A 18 -0.33 -6.92 6.79
N GLU A 19 -1.56 -7.17 6.34
CA GLU A 19 -1.86 -8.13 5.30
C GLU A 19 -1.18 -7.78 3.97
N LEU A 20 -1.27 -6.52 3.53
CA LEU A 20 -0.56 -6.05 2.33
C LEU A 20 0.96 -6.25 2.45
N VAL A 21 1.55 -5.89 3.60
CA VAL A 21 2.98 -6.08 3.86
C VAL A 21 3.39 -7.54 3.74
N GLY A 22 2.59 -8.46 4.28
CA GLY A 22 2.83 -9.90 4.16
C GLY A 22 2.87 -10.34 2.70
N MET A 23 1.85 -9.96 1.91
CA MET A 23 1.79 -10.29 0.49
C MET A 23 2.97 -9.72 -0.30
N ILE A 24 3.40 -8.48 -0.01
CA ILE A 24 4.57 -7.86 -0.67
C ILE A 24 5.85 -8.64 -0.32
N LYS A 25 6.05 -8.98 0.95
CA LYS A 25 7.22 -9.74 1.42
C LYS A 25 7.30 -11.14 0.83
N ASP A 26 6.15 -11.76 0.61
CA ASP A 26 6.01 -13.08 -0.03
C ASP A 26 6.05 -13.02 -1.57
N CYS A 27 6.17 -11.81 -2.14
CA CYS A 27 6.09 -11.53 -3.58
C CYS A 27 4.78 -12.04 -4.22
N ASP A 28 3.69 -12.09 -3.47
CA ASP A 28 2.37 -12.55 -3.92
C ASP A 28 1.55 -11.41 -4.55
N TYR A 29 2.05 -10.90 -5.67
CA TYR A 29 1.44 -9.75 -6.36
C TYR A 29 0.08 -10.07 -6.99
N HIS A 30 -0.21 -11.35 -7.22
CA HIS A 30 -1.54 -11.81 -7.65
C HIS A 30 -2.58 -11.58 -6.55
N SER A 31 -2.29 -12.01 -5.32
CA SER A 31 -3.20 -11.78 -4.19
C SER A 31 -3.39 -10.29 -3.90
N ILE A 32 -2.35 -9.46 -4.06
CA ILE A 32 -2.48 -8.01 -3.95
C ILE A 32 -3.45 -7.47 -4.99
N ALA A 33 -3.26 -7.84 -6.26
CA ALA A 33 -4.11 -7.39 -7.36
C ALA A 33 -5.58 -7.80 -7.17
N GLU A 34 -5.83 -9.04 -6.76
CA GLU A 34 -7.18 -9.54 -6.53
C GLU A 34 -7.87 -8.86 -5.35
N ARG A 35 -7.12 -8.61 -4.27
CA ARG A 35 -7.69 -8.06 -3.03
C ARG A 35 -7.83 -6.54 -3.07
N PHE A 36 -6.77 -5.87 -3.45
CA PHE A 36 -6.64 -4.42 -3.35
C PHE A 36 -6.76 -3.69 -4.69
N ALA A 37 -6.71 -4.39 -5.83
CA ALA A 37 -6.53 -3.77 -7.14
C ALA A 37 -5.30 -2.83 -7.15
N TYR A 38 -5.20 -1.92 -8.12
CA TYR A 38 -4.17 -0.88 -8.10
C TYR A 38 -4.63 0.36 -8.86
N ALA A 39 -4.71 1.52 -8.18
CA ALA A 39 -5.20 2.76 -8.76
C ALA A 39 -4.27 3.32 -9.85
N LEU A 40 -2.96 3.19 -9.66
CA LEU A 40 -1.93 3.72 -10.56
C LEU A 40 -1.41 2.67 -11.55
N ALA A 41 -2.24 1.68 -11.90
CA ALA A 41 -1.91 0.75 -12.96
C ALA A 41 -1.79 1.44 -14.34
N TYR A 42 -2.50 2.55 -14.57
CA TYR A 42 -2.46 3.32 -15.83
C TYR A 42 -2.59 2.42 -17.08
N ASP A 43 -3.66 1.63 -17.16
CA ASP A 43 -3.97 0.67 -18.23
C ASP A 43 -3.01 -0.54 -18.36
N ARG A 44 -1.94 -0.61 -17.55
CA ARG A 44 -1.11 -1.82 -17.45
C ARG A 44 -1.91 -2.96 -16.77
N PRO A 45 -1.63 -4.23 -17.09
CA PRO A 45 -2.12 -5.35 -16.29
C PRO A 45 -1.72 -5.15 -14.82
N ILE A 46 -2.68 -5.25 -13.89
CA ILE A 46 -2.51 -4.83 -12.49
C ILE A 46 -1.30 -5.52 -11.83
N VAL A 47 -1.16 -6.83 -12.02
CA VAL A 47 -0.03 -7.60 -11.45
C VAL A 47 1.30 -7.08 -12.01
N GLU A 48 1.39 -6.87 -13.32
CA GLU A 48 2.61 -6.35 -13.97
C GLU A 48 2.95 -4.93 -13.49
N ALA A 49 1.94 -4.08 -13.27
CA ALA A 49 2.12 -2.73 -12.74
C ALA A 49 2.70 -2.76 -11.33
N ILE A 50 2.12 -3.57 -10.43
CA ILE A 50 2.59 -3.73 -9.05
C ILE A 50 4.03 -4.24 -9.04
N THR A 51 4.33 -5.30 -9.82
CA THR A 51 5.68 -5.85 -9.91
C THR A 51 6.68 -4.81 -10.42
N ALA A 52 6.37 -4.13 -11.52
CA ALA A 52 7.26 -3.14 -12.10
C ALA A 52 7.54 -1.96 -11.16
N ASP A 53 6.54 -1.50 -10.41
CA ASP A 53 6.67 -0.34 -9.53
C ASP A 53 7.44 -0.71 -8.24
N ILE A 54 7.24 -1.92 -7.71
CA ILE A 54 8.09 -2.47 -6.63
C ILE A 54 9.53 -2.64 -7.10
N ASP A 55 9.74 -3.27 -8.26
CA ASP A 55 11.08 -3.47 -8.81
C ASP A 55 11.80 -2.14 -9.04
N PHE A 56 11.09 -1.14 -9.59
CA PHE A 56 11.63 0.20 -9.75
C PHE A 56 12.08 0.82 -8.41
N CYS A 57 11.32 0.62 -7.33
CA CYS A 57 11.71 1.09 -6.00
C CYS A 57 12.96 0.38 -5.45
N LEU A 58 13.15 -0.91 -5.78
CA LEU A 58 14.25 -1.73 -5.24
C LEU A 58 15.56 -1.63 -6.03
N VAL A 59 15.46 -1.58 -7.36
CA VAL A 59 16.62 -1.63 -8.27
C VAL A 59 16.72 -0.43 -9.22
N GLY A 60 15.73 0.45 -9.24
CA GLY A 60 15.80 1.70 -9.99
C GLY A 60 16.91 2.61 -9.45
N GLU A 61 17.34 3.56 -10.29
CA GLU A 61 18.35 4.58 -9.93
C GLU A 61 19.65 4.02 -9.33
N GLN A 62 20.12 2.88 -9.84
CA GLN A 62 21.35 2.19 -9.42
C GLN A 62 21.30 1.60 -7.99
N ARG A 63 20.11 1.43 -7.42
CA ARG A 63 19.92 0.70 -6.17
C ARG A 63 20.16 -0.80 -6.38
N SER A 64 20.48 -1.48 -5.29
CA SER A 64 20.52 -2.94 -5.21
C SER A 64 19.87 -3.38 -3.89
N ALA A 65 18.70 -2.79 -3.61
CA ALA A 65 17.98 -2.97 -2.36
C ALA A 65 17.12 -4.23 -2.40
N THR A 66 16.87 -4.79 -1.23
CA THR A 66 15.86 -5.85 -1.04
C THR A 66 14.98 -5.52 0.14
N ILE A 67 13.74 -6.00 0.17
CA ILE A 67 12.87 -5.79 1.33
C ILE A 67 13.42 -6.59 2.51
N CYS A 68 13.63 -5.94 3.66
CA CYS A 68 14.12 -6.62 4.86
C CYS A 68 13.04 -7.54 5.43
N GLN A 69 13.22 -8.85 5.24
CA GLN A 69 12.25 -9.85 5.68
C GLN A 69 12.09 -9.89 7.21
N ALA A 70 13.19 -9.72 7.94
CA ALA A 70 13.21 -9.80 9.41
C ALA A 70 12.73 -8.51 10.12
N SER A 71 12.67 -7.38 9.43
CA SER A 71 12.22 -6.12 10.03
C SER A 71 10.71 -5.96 9.93
N GLU A 72 10.10 -5.51 11.02
CA GLU A 72 8.69 -5.12 11.02
C GLU A 72 8.48 -3.87 10.17
N ALA A 73 7.37 -3.85 9.43
CA ALA A 73 6.95 -2.64 8.72
C ALA A 73 6.34 -1.64 9.72
N ARG A 74 6.58 -0.36 9.50
CA ARG A 74 5.90 0.70 10.23
C ARG A 74 4.61 1.04 9.48
N ILE A 75 3.46 0.89 10.11
CA ILE A 75 2.16 1.16 9.50
C ILE A 75 1.52 2.39 10.15
N LEU A 76 1.20 3.39 9.35
CA LEU A 76 0.51 4.60 9.80
C LEU A 76 -0.88 4.68 9.18
N VAL A 77 -1.89 4.93 10.01
CA VAL A 77 -3.25 5.22 9.56
C VAL A 77 -3.53 6.70 9.71
N ARG A 78 -3.97 7.36 8.64
CA ARG A 78 -4.34 8.77 8.63
C ARG A 78 -5.76 8.94 8.11
N TYR A 79 -6.43 9.98 8.54
CA TYR A 79 -7.80 10.28 8.11
C TYR A 79 -7.85 11.65 7.44
N PHE A 80 -8.61 11.74 6.35
CA PHE A 80 -8.92 13.03 5.75
C PHE A 80 -9.94 13.76 6.62
N LYS A 81 -9.85 15.10 6.62
CA LYS A 81 -10.87 15.93 7.29
C LYS A 81 -12.20 15.81 6.54
N GLN A 82 -13.30 15.89 7.28
CA GLN A 82 -14.67 15.57 6.83
C GLN A 82 -15.25 16.50 5.74
N GLU A 83 -14.54 17.54 5.30
CA GLU A 83 -14.99 18.45 4.23
C GLU A 83 -14.45 18.08 2.84
N ASN A 84 -14.01 16.85 2.62
CA ASN A 84 -13.52 16.48 1.29
C ASN A 84 -14.69 16.18 0.35
N SER A 85 -14.75 16.90 -0.77
CA SER A 85 -15.69 16.63 -1.87
C SER A 85 -15.26 15.47 -2.76
N SER A 86 -14.15 14.80 -2.41
CA SER A 86 -13.44 13.82 -3.23
C SER A 86 -13.60 12.39 -2.74
N ASN A 87 -14.56 12.11 -1.85
CA ASN A 87 -14.86 10.76 -1.36
C ASN A 87 -13.67 10.06 -0.66
N LEU A 88 -12.69 10.81 -0.17
CA LEU A 88 -11.51 10.28 0.50
C LEU A 88 -11.81 10.12 1.99
N PHE A 89 -11.47 8.98 2.58
CA PHE A 89 -11.77 8.72 3.99
C PHE A 89 -10.49 8.63 4.83
N GLY A 90 -9.54 7.82 4.40
CA GLY A 90 -8.27 7.65 5.10
C GLY A 90 -7.19 7.02 4.22
N LEU A 91 -5.99 6.94 4.79
CA LEU A 91 -4.80 6.35 4.19
C LEU A 91 -4.21 5.34 5.17
N VAL A 92 -3.68 4.25 4.62
CA VAL A 92 -2.82 3.32 5.35
C VAL A 92 -1.47 3.30 4.65
N GLU A 93 -0.47 3.89 5.29
CA GLU A 93 0.90 3.98 4.78
C GLU A 93 1.74 2.87 5.41
N CYS A 94 2.25 1.96 4.59
CA CYS A 94 3.05 0.81 5.02
C CYS A 94 4.50 1.02 4.61
N PHE A 95 5.36 1.36 5.58
CA PHE A 95 6.78 1.59 5.37
C PHE A 95 7.55 0.30 5.66
N MET A 96 8.13 -0.30 4.63
CA MET A 96 8.93 -1.53 4.72
C MET A 96 10.42 -1.19 4.63
N PRO A 97 11.21 -1.47 5.69
CA PRO A 97 12.64 -1.24 5.66
C PRO A 97 13.33 -2.04 4.57
N LEU A 98 14.30 -1.41 3.91
CA LEU A 98 15.14 -2.07 2.92
C LEU A 98 16.45 -2.57 3.54
N SER A 99 16.96 -3.66 2.99
CA SER A 99 18.34 -4.12 3.21
C SER A 99 19.22 -3.56 2.09
N GLN A 100 20.50 -3.34 2.39
CA GLN A 100 21.49 -2.77 1.47
C GLN A 100 21.18 -1.33 0.98
N ASP A 101 20.15 -0.70 1.53
CA ASP A 101 19.74 0.67 1.28
C ASP A 101 19.23 1.27 2.60
N THR A 102 19.38 2.59 2.78
CA THR A 102 18.89 3.27 3.99
C THR A 102 17.43 3.69 3.88
N GLY A 103 16.82 3.64 2.70
CA GLY A 103 15.42 4.00 2.49
C GLY A 103 14.41 2.93 2.89
N GLU A 104 13.16 3.20 2.58
CA GLU A 104 12.00 2.32 2.80
C GLU A 104 11.20 2.18 1.50
N LEU A 105 10.57 1.02 1.30
CA LEU A 105 9.48 0.90 0.32
C LEU A 105 8.19 1.29 1.02
N LEU A 106 7.51 2.32 0.50
CA LEU A 106 6.21 2.77 0.94
C LEU A 106 5.13 2.19 0.02
N ALA A 107 4.25 1.37 0.57
CA ALA A 107 3.00 1.00 -0.10
C ALA A 107 1.84 1.72 0.59
N THR A 108 1.00 2.39 -0.20
CA THR A 108 -0.09 3.23 0.31
C THR A 108 -1.43 2.65 -0.10
N LEU A 109 -2.27 2.32 0.88
CA LEU A 109 -3.67 2.03 0.65
C LEU A 109 -4.52 3.28 0.87
N ILE A 110 -5.47 3.51 -0.03
CA ILE A 110 -6.49 4.56 0.11
C ILE A 110 -7.81 3.95 0.52
N VAL A 111 -8.45 4.58 1.50
CA VAL A 111 -9.82 4.29 1.89
C VAL A 111 -10.71 5.38 1.29
N THR A 112 -11.65 4.98 0.44
CA THR A 112 -12.65 5.88 -0.14
C THR A 112 -14.04 5.55 0.39
N THR A 113 -14.95 6.52 0.34
CA THR A 113 -16.35 6.33 0.70
C THR A 113 -17.31 6.94 -0.30
N SER A 114 -18.34 6.19 -0.69
CA SER A 114 -19.46 6.67 -1.51
C SER A 114 -20.73 6.02 -1.01
N ASP A 115 -21.81 6.78 -0.83
CA ASP A 115 -23.12 6.26 -0.43
C ASP A 115 -23.09 5.35 0.81
N GLN A 116 -22.26 5.70 1.81
CA GLN A 116 -22.02 4.92 3.04
C GLN A 116 -21.30 3.57 2.82
N GLU A 117 -20.83 3.28 1.62
CA GLU A 117 -19.93 2.18 1.34
C GLU A 117 -18.48 2.62 1.50
N TYR A 118 -17.61 1.71 1.94
CA TYR A 118 -16.20 1.96 2.14
C TYR A 118 -15.38 0.97 1.31
N HIS A 119 -14.37 1.49 0.63
CA HIS A 119 -13.50 0.71 -0.23
C HIS A 119 -12.04 0.98 0.10
N VAL A 120 -11.22 -0.07 0.03
CA VAL A 120 -9.76 0.01 0.16
C VAL A 120 -9.16 -0.38 -1.18
N CYS A 121 -8.23 0.44 -1.67
CA CYS A 121 -7.48 0.21 -2.89
C CYS A 121 -6.00 0.44 -2.64
N LEU A 122 -5.10 -0.31 -3.30
CA LEU A 122 -3.70 0.09 -3.38
C LEU A 122 -3.63 1.35 -4.26
N GLU A 123 -3.17 2.44 -3.68
CA GLU A 123 -3.04 3.71 -4.39
C GLU A 123 -1.64 3.84 -5.00
N ASP A 124 -0.59 3.72 -4.19
CA ASP A 124 0.77 4.05 -4.63
C ASP A 124 1.83 3.10 -4.06
N ILE A 125 2.94 2.98 -4.78
CA ILE A 125 4.15 2.25 -4.38
C ILE A 125 5.34 3.16 -4.68
N ALA A 126 6.09 3.53 -3.65
CA ALA A 126 7.16 4.50 -3.78
C ALA A 126 8.39 4.12 -2.94
N TYR A 127 9.56 4.56 -3.40
CA TYR A 127 10.76 4.57 -2.58
C TYR A 127 10.81 5.86 -1.76
N ILE A 128 11.07 5.74 -0.46
CA ILE A 128 11.25 6.87 0.46
C ILE A 128 12.69 6.86 0.97
N ALA A 129 13.45 7.90 0.61
CA ALA A 129 14.76 8.15 1.19
C ALA A 129 14.64 8.58 2.66
N GLN A 130 15.61 8.18 3.48
CA GLN A 130 15.77 8.71 4.85
C GLN A 130 16.44 10.08 4.86
#